data_AF-A0A352FF61-F1
#
_entry.id   AF-A0A352FF61-F1
#
_cell.length_a   1.000
_cell.length_b   1.000
_cell.length_c   1.000
_cell.angle_alpha   90.00
_cell.angle_beta   90.00
_cell.angle_gamma   90.00
#
_symmetry.space_group_name_H-M   'P 1'
#
loop_
_entity.id
_entity.type
_entity.pdbx_description
1 polymer ?
#
loop_
_entity_poly.entity_id
_entity_poly.type
_entity_poly.pdbx_seq_one_letter_code
_entity_poly.pdbx_strand_id
1 'polypeptide(L)'
;MIIMIIARQKRKENIAEYILYMWQLEDLFRAYNFQMDKINREIVSEYKVSAGEKVEIGNWYAELIESMRAEKVLEQGHLQILDSLVDDLNDFHFRMIESPFHSDYQELYQDAVHNISDFRLKMKIREKIADMEVCLTVLYGYMLMKMKKRPVSDDTIEAIETIRRMIALLASKHKAFEEGSIEL
;
A
#
# COMPACT_ATOMS: atom_id res chain seq x y z
N MET A 1 -4.27 -17.24 12.08
CA MET A 1 -2.88 -16.75 12.14
C MET A 1 -2.30 -16.27 10.80
N ILE A 2 -2.35 -17.06 9.71
CA ILE A 2 -1.59 -16.79 8.46
C ILE A 2 -1.80 -15.38 7.86
N ILE A 3 -3.01 -14.85 7.81
CA ILE A 3 -3.28 -13.51 7.23
C ILE A 3 -2.69 -12.38 8.09
N MET A 4 -2.83 -12.46 9.42
CA MET A 4 -2.16 -11.53 10.35
C MET A 4 -0.63 -11.69 10.29
N ILE A 5 -0.14 -12.91 10.11
CA ILE A 5 1.29 -13.17 9.88
C ILE A 5 1.73 -12.53 8.57
N ILE A 6 0.95 -12.63 7.49
CA ILE A 6 1.26 -11.99 6.21
C ILE A 6 1.32 -10.47 6.37
N ALA A 7 0.36 -9.85 7.07
CA ALA A 7 0.39 -8.42 7.34
C ALA A 7 1.64 -8.02 8.14
N ARG A 8 1.95 -8.74 9.22
CA ARG A 8 3.15 -8.50 10.05
C ARG A 8 4.45 -8.74 9.28
N GLN A 9 4.50 -9.79 8.48
CA GLN A 9 5.65 -10.14 7.65
C GLN A 9 5.87 -9.07 6.58
N LYS A 10 4.81 -8.64 5.88
CA LYS A 10 4.89 -7.54 4.92
C LYS A 10 5.38 -6.26 5.58
N ARG A 11 4.88 -5.89 6.78
CA ARG A 11 5.37 -4.68 7.47
C ARG A 11 6.87 -4.75 7.77
N LYS A 12 7.40 -5.94 8.07
CA LYS A 12 8.82 -6.19 8.32
C LYS A 12 9.66 -6.28 7.05
N GLU A 13 9.09 -6.78 5.95
CA GLU A 13 9.84 -7.08 4.73
C GLU A 13 9.74 -5.98 3.68
N ASN A 14 8.58 -5.36 3.54
CA ASN A 14 8.30 -4.37 2.52
C ASN A 14 7.12 -3.49 2.93
N ILE A 15 7.43 -2.28 3.41
CA ILE A 15 6.45 -1.30 3.87
C ILE A 15 5.42 -0.94 2.80
N ALA A 16 5.83 -0.82 1.53
CA ALA A 16 4.91 -0.48 0.44
C ALA A 16 3.90 -1.62 0.19
N GLU A 17 4.34 -2.88 0.19
CA GLU A 17 3.43 -4.02 0.07
C GLU A 17 2.48 -4.13 1.25
N TYR A 18 2.93 -3.78 2.46
CA TYR A 18 2.06 -3.74 3.62
C TYR A 18 0.95 -2.72 3.46
N ILE A 19 1.29 -1.48 3.08
CA ILE A 19 0.30 -0.41 2.87
C ILE A 19 -0.72 -0.83 1.80
N LEU A 20 -0.24 -1.29 0.64
CA LEU A 20 -1.11 -1.74 -0.45
C LEU A 20 -2.02 -2.91 -0.04
N TYR A 21 -1.51 -3.84 0.77
CA TYR A 21 -2.29 -4.94 1.30
C TYR A 21 -3.37 -4.47 2.28
N MET A 22 -3.07 -3.49 3.14
CA MET A 22 -4.05 -2.95 4.07
C MET A 22 -5.15 -2.16 3.34
N TRP A 23 -4.81 -1.38 2.30
CA TRP A 23 -5.80 -0.72 1.44
C TRP A 23 -6.74 -1.73 0.75
N GLN A 24 -6.22 -2.90 0.33
CA GLN A 24 -7.06 -3.98 -0.18
C GLN A 24 -8.07 -4.49 0.85
N LEU A 25 -7.67 -4.60 2.12
CA LEU A 25 -8.58 -5.04 3.17
C LEU A 25 -9.67 -3.99 3.44
N GLU A 26 -9.32 -2.71 3.49
CA GLU A 26 -10.31 -1.64 3.66
C GLU A 26 -11.35 -1.65 2.53
N ASP A 27 -10.91 -1.78 1.28
CA ASP A 27 -11.80 -1.87 0.12
C ASP A 27 -12.60 -3.16 0.08
N LEU A 28 -12.04 -4.28 0.58
CA LEU A 28 -12.79 -5.50 0.80
C LEU A 28 -13.92 -5.25 1.81
N PHE A 29 -13.63 -4.61 2.94
CA PHE A 29 -14.65 -4.33 3.95
C PHE A 29 -15.75 -3.41 3.41
N ARG A 30 -15.39 -2.38 2.63
CA ARG A 30 -16.34 -1.51 1.91
C ARG A 30 -17.22 -2.29 0.94
N ALA A 31 -16.62 -3.15 0.12
CA ALA A 31 -17.36 -3.98 -0.84
C ALA A 31 -18.38 -4.90 -0.17
N TYR A 32 -18.09 -5.34 1.06
CA TYR A 32 -18.97 -6.16 1.88
C TYR A 32 -19.90 -5.36 2.81
N ASN A 33 -19.91 -4.02 2.68
CA ASN A 33 -20.67 -3.10 3.52
C ASN A 33 -20.42 -3.34 5.03
N PHE A 34 -19.19 -3.71 5.39
CA PHE A 34 -18.78 -3.98 6.77
C PHE A 34 -19.59 -5.10 7.46
N GLN A 35 -20.23 -5.99 6.69
CA GLN A 35 -21.04 -7.09 7.24
C GLN A 35 -20.17 -8.31 7.54
N MET A 36 -19.75 -8.45 8.81
CA MET A 36 -18.89 -9.55 9.25
C MET A 36 -19.46 -10.94 8.93
N ASP A 37 -20.77 -11.13 9.00
CA ASP A 37 -21.40 -12.42 8.64
C ASP A 37 -21.15 -12.80 7.18
N LYS A 38 -21.13 -11.82 6.27
CA LYS A 38 -20.81 -12.05 4.86
C LYS A 38 -19.32 -12.29 4.66
N ILE A 39 -18.47 -11.47 5.28
CA ILE A 39 -17.01 -11.60 5.20
C ILE A 39 -16.57 -12.98 5.72
N ASN A 40 -17.12 -13.43 6.85
CA ASN A 40 -16.79 -14.72 7.42
C ASN A 40 -17.20 -15.89 6.50
N ARG A 41 -18.40 -15.80 5.90
CA ARG A 41 -18.97 -16.86 5.05
C ARG A 41 -18.36 -16.94 3.66
N GLU A 42 -17.88 -15.81 3.11
CA GLU A 42 -17.46 -15.74 1.70
C GLU A 42 -15.96 -15.52 1.52
N ILE A 43 -15.28 -14.98 2.54
CA ILE A 43 -13.83 -14.71 2.49
C ILE A 43 -13.10 -15.60 3.49
N VAL A 44 -13.46 -15.54 4.78
CA VAL A 44 -12.71 -16.27 5.82
C VAL A 44 -12.87 -17.78 5.68
N SER A 45 -14.05 -18.25 5.26
CA SER A 45 -14.34 -19.66 4.98
C SER A 45 -13.41 -20.26 3.92
N GLU A 46 -12.98 -19.47 2.93
CA GLU A 46 -12.22 -19.93 1.77
C GLU A 46 -10.74 -20.15 2.09
N TYR A 47 -10.25 -19.64 3.23
CA TYR A 47 -8.88 -19.89 3.65
C TYR A 47 -8.68 -21.36 4.02
N LYS A 48 -7.62 -21.96 3.47
CA LYS A 48 -7.21 -23.34 3.73
C LYS A 48 -6.38 -23.42 5.03
N VAL A 49 -7.00 -23.03 6.15
CA VAL A 49 -6.40 -22.97 7.49
C VAL A 49 -7.31 -23.65 8.52
N SER A 50 -6.81 -23.86 9.74
CA SER A 50 -7.59 -24.50 10.81
C SER A 50 -8.79 -23.65 11.24
N ALA A 51 -9.80 -24.27 11.87
CA ALA A 51 -10.98 -23.57 12.37
C ALA A 51 -10.61 -22.47 13.39
N GLY A 52 -9.66 -22.74 14.29
CA GLY A 52 -9.16 -21.74 15.23
C GLY A 52 -8.54 -20.54 14.53
N GLU A 53 -7.75 -20.78 13.48
CA GLU A 53 -7.14 -19.69 12.70
C GLU A 53 -8.18 -18.85 11.93
N LYS A 54 -9.27 -19.46 11.46
CA LYS A 54 -10.39 -18.72 10.84
C LYS A 54 -11.05 -17.78 11.85
N VAL A 55 -11.25 -18.23 13.09
CA VAL A 55 -11.79 -17.39 14.17
C VAL A 55 -10.86 -16.20 14.43
N GLU A 56 -9.55 -16.43 14.52
CA GLU A 56 -8.58 -15.34 14.69
C GLU A 56 -8.63 -14.32 13.54
N ILE A 57 -8.72 -14.79 12.29
CA ILE A 57 -8.82 -13.91 11.11
C ILE A 57 -10.10 -13.07 11.18
N GLY A 58 -11.23 -13.71 11.49
CA GLY A 58 -12.52 -13.01 11.65
C GLY A 58 -12.48 -11.95 12.74
N ASN A 59 -11.88 -12.25 13.89
CA ASN A 59 -11.71 -11.29 14.99
C ASN A 59 -10.83 -10.11 14.56
N TRP A 60 -9.72 -10.37 13.87
CA TRP A 60 -8.84 -9.31 13.39
C TRP A 60 -9.52 -8.41 12.35
N TYR A 61 -10.30 -8.97 11.43
CA TYR A 61 -11.11 -8.18 10.50
C TYR A 61 -12.15 -7.32 11.24
N ALA A 62 -12.79 -7.85 12.28
CA ALA A 62 -13.72 -7.09 13.10
C ALA A 62 -13.02 -5.90 13.81
N GLU A 63 -11.82 -6.11 14.35
CA GLU A 63 -11.02 -5.05 14.97
C GLU A 63 -10.66 -3.92 13.98
N LEU A 64 -10.27 -4.28 12.75
CA LEU A 64 -9.99 -3.29 11.70
C LEU A 64 -11.24 -2.50 11.32
N ILE A 65 -12.38 -3.17 11.15
CA ILE A 65 -13.66 -2.53 10.82
C ILE A 65 -14.09 -1.55 11.92
N GLU A 66 -13.95 -1.94 13.19
CA GLU A 66 -14.26 -1.06 14.31
C GLU A 66 -13.29 0.13 14.39
N SER A 67 -12.03 -0.06 14.03
CA SER A 67 -11.07 1.05 13.89
C SER A 67 -11.52 2.02 12.79
N MET A 68 -11.90 1.52 11.62
CA MET A 68 -12.40 2.36 10.53
C MET A 68 -13.68 3.12 10.90
N ARG A 69 -14.54 2.50 11.73
CA ARG A 69 -15.76 3.14 12.25
C ARG A 69 -15.41 4.25 13.24
N ALA A 70 -14.49 3.99 14.17
CA ALA A 70 -14.05 4.96 15.17
C ALA A 70 -13.41 6.18 14.51
N GLU A 71 -12.61 5.96 13.47
CA GLU A 71 -11.92 6.99 12.69
C GLU A 71 -12.81 7.64 11.61
N LYS A 72 -14.03 7.13 11.41
CA LYS A 72 -15.03 7.63 10.44
C LYS A 72 -14.57 7.57 8.97
N VAL A 73 -13.78 6.56 8.62
CA VAL A 73 -13.23 6.33 7.25
C VAL A 73 -13.94 5.20 6.49
N LEU A 74 -15.21 4.95 6.84
CA LEU A 74 -16.02 3.89 6.24
C LEU A 74 -16.31 4.14 4.75
N GLU A 75 -16.57 5.39 4.36
CA GLU A 75 -16.92 5.71 2.96
C GLU A 75 -15.68 5.98 2.09
N GLN A 76 -14.69 6.66 2.64
CA GLN A 76 -13.48 7.09 1.96
C GLN A 76 -12.33 7.29 2.95
N GLY A 77 -11.11 7.40 2.42
CA GLY A 77 -9.88 7.55 3.21
C GLY A 77 -9.31 6.22 3.66
N HIS A 78 -8.30 6.28 4.52
CA HIS A 78 -7.61 5.13 5.07
C HIS A 78 -7.53 5.28 6.60
N LEU A 79 -7.27 4.19 7.31
CA LEU A 79 -6.92 4.27 8.72
C LEU A 79 -5.72 5.19 8.91
N GLN A 80 -5.75 6.03 9.94
CA GLN A 80 -4.73 7.04 10.23
C GLN A 80 -3.33 6.44 10.34
N ILE A 81 -3.23 5.19 10.84
CA ILE A 81 -1.96 4.47 10.91
C ILE A 81 -1.36 4.21 9.52
N LEU A 82 -2.19 3.98 8.50
CA LEU A 82 -1.73 3.77 7.13
C LEU A 82 -1.29 5.09 6.50
N ASP A 83 -2.04 6.17 6.71
CA ASP A 83 -1.65 7.51 6.25
C ASP A 83 -0.30 7.91 6.88
N SER A 84 -0.13 7.67 8.18
CA SER A 84 1.14 7.95 8.88
C SER A 84 2.31 7.15 8.28
N LEU A 85 2.08 5.90 7.87
CA LEU A 85 3.13 5.09 7.22
C LEU A 85 3.46 5.58 5.80
N VAL A 86 2.49 6.15 5.09
CA VAL A 86 2.74 6.80 3.79
C VAL A 86 3.58 8.06 3.98
N ASP A 87 3.27 8.86 5.01
CA ASP A 87 4.04 10.05 5.38
C ASP A 87 5.47 9.68 5.79
N ASP A 88 5.66 8.68 6.65
CA ASP A 88 6.98 8.18 7.06
C ASP A 88 7.80 7.72 5.84
N LEU A 89 7.16 7.01 4.90
CA LEU A 89 7.80 6.56 3.67
C LEU A 89 8.17 7.75 2.77
N ASN A 90 7.36 8.80 2.76
CA ASN A 90 7.62 10.02 2.02
C ASN A 90 8.79 10.84 2.62
N ASP A 91 8.89 10.91 3.94
CA ASP A 91 10.03 11.50 4.63
C ASP A 91 11.31 10.71 4.36
N PHE A 92 11.22 9.37 4.39
CA PHE A 92 12.34 8.51 4.01
C PHE A 92 12.76 8.72 2.56
N HIS A 93 11.80 8.84 1.64
CA HIS A 93 12.03 9.19 0.24
C HIS A 93 12.82 10.49 0.08
N PHE A 94 12.46 11.56 0.80
CA PHE A 94 13.22 12.81 0.74
C PHE A 94 14.65 12.66 1.25
N ARG A 95 14.84 11.93 2.36
CA ARG A 95 16.19 11.66 2.89
C ARG A 95 17.05 10.88 1.90
N MET A 96 16.47 9.94 1.14
CA MET A 96 17.18 9.23 0.07
C MET A 96 17.60 10.16 -1.08
N ILE A 97 16.75 11.14 -1.43
CA ILE A 97 17.07 12.11 -2.49
C ILE A 97 18.19 13.06 -2.03
N GLU A 98 18.15 13.51 -0.79
CA GLU A 98 19.13 14.46 -0.24
C GLU A 98 20.49 13.82 0.08
N SER A 99 20.51 12.51 0.35
CA SER A 99 21.72 11.78 0.70
C SER A 99 22.71 11.69 -0.48
N PRO A 100 24.00 12.01 -0.29
CA PRO A 100 25.02 11.81 -1.31
C PRO A 100 25.38 10.33 -1.54
N PHE A 101 24.88 9.40 -0.71
CA PHE A 101 25.26 7.98 -0.73
C PHE A 101 24.24 7.08 -1.42
N HIS A 102 23.15 7.65 -1.96
CA HIS A 102 22.04 6.90 -2.54
C HIS A 102 21.75 7.31 -4.00
N SER A 103 22.81 7.44 -4.79
CA SER A 103 22.70 7.76 -6.22
C SER A 103 21.88 6.74 -7.01
N ASP A 104 21.89 5.47 -6.59
CA ASP A 104 21.05 4.40 -7.15
C ASP A 104 19.55 4.69 -7.01
N TYR A 105 19.15 5.26 -5.87
CA TYR A 105 17.78 5.71 -5.66
C TYR A 105 17.45 6.97 -6.44
N GLN A 106 18.37 7.95 -6.44
CA GLN A 106 18.20 9.21 -7.15
C GLN A 106 17.98 8.97 -8.65
N GLU A 107 18.74 8.06 -9.27
CA GLU A 107 18.58 7.69 -10.69
C GLU A 107 17.17 7.15 -10.98
N LEU A 108 16.67 6.20 -10.16
CA LEU A 108 15.31 5.69 -10.32
C LEU A 108 14.24 6.77 -10.08
N TYR A 109 14.48 7.73 -9.18
CA TYR A 109 13.56 8.85 -9.00
C TYR A 109 13.55 9.78 -10.22
N GLN A 110 14.71 10.08 -10.82
CA GLN A 110 14.76 10.89 -12.05
C GLN A 110 14.00 10.23 -13.20
N ASP A 111 14.07 8.90 -13.32
CA ASP A 111 13.29 8.15 -14.32
C ASP A 111 11.78 8.20 -14.04
N ALA A 112 11.38 8.27 -12.78
CA ALA A 112 9.97 8.21 -12.37
C ALA A 112 9.30 9.57 -12.22
N VAL A 113 10.03 10.66 -11.93
CA VAL A 113 9.47 11.94 -11.48
C VAL A 113 8.50 12.57 -12.50
N HIS A 114 8.81 12.46 -13.79
CA HIS A 114 7.90 12.95 -14.83
C HIS A 114 6.59 12.15 -14.85
N ASN A 115 6.67 10.82 -14.78
CA ASN A 115 5.51 9.94 -14.71
C ASN A 115 4.67 10.20 -13.45
N ILE A 116 5.31 10.41 -12.29
CA ILE A 116 4.63 10.76 -11.03
C ILE A 116 3.86 12.06 -11.19
N SER A 117 4.49 13.10 -11.76
CA SER A 117 3.85 14.37 -12.06
C SER A 117 2.64 14.21 -12.99
N ASP A 118 2.78 13.42 -14.05
CA ASP A 118 1.70 13.15 -15.00
C ASP A 118 0.51 12.41 -14.37
N PHE A 119 0.77 11.39 -13.54
CA PHE A 119 -0.29 10.70 -12.82
C PHE A 119 -0.99 11.61 -11.83
N ARG A 120 -0.25 12.42 -11.07
CA ARG A 120 -0.80 13.42 -10.16
C ARG A 120 -1.77 14.38 -10.88
N LEU A 121 -1.41 14.86 -12.07
CA LEU A 121 -2.30 15.70 -12.88
C LEU A 121 -3.57 14.96 -13.32
N LYS A 122 -3.45 13.66 -13.68
CA LYS A 122 -4.58 12.81 -14.08
C LYS A 122 -5.54 12.50 -12.93
N MET A 123 -5.08 12.48 -11.69
CA MET A 123 -5.91 12.19 -10.51
C MET A 123 -6.93 13.30 -10.21
N LYS A 124 -6.77 14.50 -10.80
CA LYS A 124 -7.69 15.65 -10.63
C LYS A 124 -7.93 16.04 -9.16
N ILE A 125 -7.00 15.70 -8.28
CA ILE A 125 -7.06 16.06 -6.85
C ILE A 125 -6.70 17.54 -6.74
N ARG A 126 -7.54 18.30 -6.01
CA ARG A 126 -7.35 19.76 -5.84
C ARG A 126 -6.18 20.08 -4.93
N GLU A 127 -5.88 19.18 -4.00
CA GLU A 127 -4.77 19.29 -3.06
C GLU A 127 -3.51 18.61 -3.60
N LYS A 128 -2.36 19.20 -3.29
CA LYS A 128 -1.08 18.63 -3.68
C LYS A 128 -0.75 17.48 -2.71
N ILE A 129 -1.00 16.25 -3.15
CA ILE A 129 -0.63 15.02 -2.42
C ILE A 129 0.86 14.71 -2.50
N ALA A 130 1.41 13.89 -1.60
CA ALA A 130 2.84 13.59 -1.59
C ALA A 130 3.27 12.66 -2.77
N ASP A 131 4.57 12.63 -3.13
CA ASP A 131 5.04 11.76 -4.21
C ASP A 131 4.78 10.27 -3.90
N MET A 132 5.01 9.84 -2.65
CA MET A 132 4.76 8.45 -2.26
C MET A 132 3.28 8.10 -2.27
N GLU A 133 2.40 9.03 -1.89
CA GLU A 133 0.95 8.86 -1.97
C GLU A 133 0.49 8.67 -3.43
N VAL A 134 1.02 9.49 -4.36
CA VAL A 134 0.76 9.33 -5.81
C VAL A 134 1.21 7.94 -6.27
N CYS A 135 2.44 7.57 -5.93
CA CYS A 135 3.04 6.30 -6.37
C CYS A 135 2.23 5.10 -5.89
N LEU A 136 1.90 5.05 -4.59
CA LEU A 136 1.11 3.97 -4.01
C LEU A 136 -0.30 3.93 -4.59
N THR A 137 -0.94 5.08 -4.80
CA THR A 137 -2.27 5.13 -5.42
C THR A 137 -2.26 4.62 -6.86
N VAL A 138 -1.23 4.96 -7.64
CA VAL A 138 -1.06 4.48 -9.01
C VAL A 138 -0.84 2.96 -9.03
N LEU A 139 0.06 2.45 -8.18
CA LEU A 139 0.31 1.01 -8.06
C LEU A 139 -0.95 0.26 -7.63
N TYR A 140 -1.69 0.79 -6.67
CA TYR A 140 -2.95 0.21 -6.21
C TYR A 140 -4.02 0.20 -7.31
N GLY A 141 -4.20 1.33 -8.00
CA GLY A 141 -5.11 1.45 -9.13
C GLY A 141 -4.80 0.44 -10.24
N TYR A 142 -3.51 0.24 -10.56
CA TYR A 142 -3.07 -0.77 -11.51
C TYR A 142 -3.42 -2.20 -11.07
N MET A 143 -3.22 -2.52 -9.78
CA MET A 143 -3.62 -3.82 -9.22
C MET A 143 -5.13 -4.05 -9.37
N LEU A 144 -5.95 -3.05 -9.05
CA LEU A 144 -7.41 -3.13 -9.20
C LEU A 144 -7.83 -3.34 -10.67
N MET A 145 -7.19 -2.65 -11.60
CA MET A 145 -7.45 -2.82 -13.04
C MET A 145 -7.14 -4.26 -13.48
N LYS A 146 -6.01 -4.83 -13.03
CA LYS A 146 -5.66 -6.23 -13.29
C LYS A 146 -6.66 -7.22 -12.70
N MET A 147 -7.07 -7.03 -11.45
CA MET A 147 -8.09 -7.87 -10.81
C MET A 147 -9.41 -7.85 -11.58
N LYS A 148 -9.78 -6.69 -12.12
CA LYS A 148 -10.99 -6.51 -12.94
C LYS A 148 -10.81 -6.90 -14.42
N LYS A 149 -9.63 -7.41 -14.80
CA LYS A 149 -9.25 -7.73 -16.20
C LYS A 149 -9.50 -6.57 -17.17
N ARG A 150 -9.34 -5.34 -16.70
CA ARG A 150 -9.47 -4.15 -17.55
C ARG A 150 -8.14 -3.90 -18.26
N PRO A 151 -8.16 -3.60 -19.57
CA PRO A 151 -6.94 -3.31 -20.30
C PRO A 151 -6.31 -2.01 -19.80
N VAL A 152 -4.98 -1.96 -19.85
CA VAL A 152 -4.15 -0.78 -19.58
C VAL A 152 -3.23 -0.64 -20.77
N SER A 153 -3.03 0.59 -21.28
CA SER A 153 -2.18 0.82 -22.45
C SER A 153 -0.71 0.50 -22.14
N ASP A 154 0.05 0.13 -23.16
CA ASP A 154 1.47 -0.17 -23.03
C ASP A 154 2.24 1.04 -22.45
N ASP A 155 1.99 2.26 -22.97
CA ASP A 155 2.56 3.49 -22.42
C ASP A 155 2.29 3.69 -20.92
N THR A 156 1.09 3.32 -20.46
CA THR A 156 0.72 3.43 -19.04
C THR A 156 1.43 2.36 -18.21
N ILE A 157 1.59 1.15 -18.76
CA ILE A 157 2.34 0.07 -18.12
C ILE A 157 3.81 0.46 -17.97
N GLU A 158 4.43 1.01 -19.02
CA GLU A 158 5.82 1.49 -18.98
C GLU A 158 6.00 2.58 -17.92
N ALA A 159 5.11 3.58 -17.87
CA ALA A 159 5.12 4.61 -16.84
C ALA A 159 4.99 4.02 -15.42
N ILE A 160 4.08 3.06 -15.22
CA ILE A 160 3.91 2.38 -13.93
C ILE A 160 5.16 1.59 -13.53
N GLU A 161 5.87 0.97 -14.49
CA GLU A 161 7.07 0.19 -14.20
C GLU A 161 8.21 1.08 -13.68
N THR A 162 8.33 2.35 -14.10
CA THR A 162 9.30 3.29 -13.50
C THR A 162 9.02 3.51 -12.01
N ILE A 163 7.75 3.77 -11.65
CA ILE A 163 7.29 3.93 -10.27
C ILE A 163 7.51 2.66 -9.47
N ARG A 164 7.15 1.50 -10.03
CA ARG A 164 7.29 0.20 -9.38
C ARG A 164 8.74 -0.10 -9.00
N ARG A 165 9.69 0.16 -9.91
CA ARG A 165 11.13 -0.06 -9.65
C ARG A 165 11.63 0.85 -8.54
N MET A 166 11.27 2.14 -8.59
CA MET A 166 11.62 3.12 -7.56
C MET A 166 11.07 2.71 -6.18
N ILE A 167 9.79 2.37 -6.09
CA ILE A 167 9.15 1.95 -4.83
C ILE A 167 9.75 0.64 -4.29
N ALA A 168 10.10 -0.31 -5.17
CA ALA A 168 10.75 -1.55 -4.75
C ALA A 168 12.12 -1.27 -4.10
N LEU A 169 12.93 -0.39 -4.68
CA LEU A 169 14.21 -0.01 -4.08
C LEU A 169 14.01 0.78 -2.79
N LEU A 170 13.07 1.72 -2.75
CA LEU A 170 12.76 2.52 -1.55
C LEU A 170 12.38 1.62 -0.38
N ALA A 171 11.46 0.66 -0.60
CA ALA A 171 11.02 -0.26 0.44
C ALA A 171 12.16 -1.16 0.95
N SER A 172 13.04 -1.60 0.04
CA SER A 172 14.24 -2.37 0.41
C SER A 172 15.19 -1.55 1.28
N LYS A 173 15.48 -0.30 0.90
CA LYS A 173 16.33 0.61 1.69
C LYS A 173 15.68 0.97 3.02
N HIS A 174 14.37 1.21 3.06
CA HIS A 174 13.63 1.49 4.28
C HIS A 174 13.78 0.35 5.29
N LYS A 175 13.62 -0.89 4.84
CA LYS A 175 13.87 -2.06 5.68
C LYS A 175 15.32 -2.10 6.19
N ALA A 176 16.29 -1.90 5.30
CA ALA A 176 17.70 -1.90 5.69
C ALA A 176 18.01 -0.80 6.71
N PHE A 177 17.36 0.37 6.62
CA PHE A 177 17.47 1.46 7.58
C PHE A 177 16.83 1.10 8.94
N GLU A 178 15.63 0.52 8.94
CA GLU A 178 14.99 0.02 10.18
C GLU A 178 15.85 -1.07 10.87
N GLU A 179 16.58 -1.87 10.09
CA GLU A 179 17.51 -2.89 10.58
C GLU A 179 18.89 -2.32 10.98
N GLY A 180 19.13 -1.01 10.81
CA GLY A 180 20.41 -0.36 11.10
C GLY A 180 21.56 -0.77 10.17
N SER A 181 21.23 -1.32 9.00
CA SER A 181 22.20 -1.81 8.01
C SER A 181 22.63 -0.74 7.00
N ILE A 182 21.92 0.39 6.94
CA ILE A 182 22.31 1.57 6.16
C ILE A 182 22.11 2.84 6.98
N GLU A 183 22.95 3.84 6.72
CA GLU A 183 22.80 5.23 7.20
C GLU A 183 22.33 6.13 6.05
N LEU A 184 21.90 7.34 6.38
CA LEU A 184 21.37 8.32 5.43
C LEU A 184 22.36 9.45 5.17
#